data_AF-A0A656A4U1-F1
#
_entry.id   AF-A0A656A4U1-F1
#
_cell.length_a   1.000
_cell.length_b   1.000
_cell.length_c   1.000
_cell.angle_alpha   90.00
_cell.angle_beta   90.00
_cell.angle_gamma   90.00
#
_symmetry.space_group_name_H-M   'P 1'
#
loop_
_entity.id
_entity.type
_entity.pdbx_description
1 polymer ?
#
loop_
_entity_poly.entity_id
_entity_poly.type
_entity_poly.pdbx_seq_one_letter_code
_entity_poly.pdbx_strand_id
1 'polypeptide(L)'
;MEEITATVRQNADNAKDANLLATDAAKKAARGGEVVGEAISAMGAINTASKKIADIISVIDEIAFQTNLLALNAAVEAARAGEQGRGFAVVAGEVRNLAQRSAGAAKEIKGLINDSVDKVNEGSRLVNESGSTLKEIVEAVVRVSDLIAQIAASSVEQSTGIDEINRAIAAMDEMTQQNASLVEETSAASQSLKDEGKELLNLMNFFVTENNVTTFERKPRQSTPPKTKPVVSMHKAPINQAVHKMPARAAEEGDEWEEF
;
A
#
# COMPACT_ATOMS: atom_id res chain seq x y z
N MET A 1 -9.27 -26.39 -10.53
CA MET A 1 -8.09 -26.50 -9.65
C MET A 1 -6.82 -25.99 -10.30
N GLU A 2 -6.60 -26.21 -11.61
CA GLU A 2 -5.48 -25.61 -12.34
C GLU A 2 -5.43 -24.07 -12.22
N GLU A 3 -6.58 -23.40 -12.34
CA GLU A 3 -6.65 -21.94 -12.22
C GLU A 3 -6.27 -21.42 -10.81
N ILE A 4 -6.63 -22.17 -9.75
CA ILE A 4 -6.22 -21.83 -8.38
C ILE A 4 -4.72 -22.02 -8.21
N THR A 5 -4.17 -23.12 -8.74
CA THR A 5 -2.72 -23.38 -8.69
C THR A 5 -1.94 -22.30 -9.46
N ALA A 6 -2.44 -21.90 -10.63
CA ALA A 6 -1.84 -20.85 -11.45
C ALA A 6 -1.86 -19.48 -10.73
N THR A 7 -2.99 -19.11 -10.13
CA THR A 7 -3.12 -17.83 -9.40
C THR A 7 -2.26 -17.78 -8.14
N VAL A 8 -2.16 -18.88 -7.38
CA VAL A 8 -1.27 -18.96 -6.21
C VAL A 8 0.21 -18.85 -6.60
N ARG A 9 0.61 -19.51 -7.69
CA ARG A 9 1.98 -19.40 -8.22
C ARG A 9 2.29 -17.98 -8.70
N GLN A 10 1.35 -17.37 -9.42
CA GLN A 10 1.47 -15.98 -9.85
C GLN A 10 1.55 -15.01 -8.66
N ASN A 11 0.81 -15.26 -7.57
CA ASN A 11 0.93 -14.46 -6.35
C ASN A 11 2.32 -14.57 -5.70
N ALA A 12 2.93 -15.76 -5.69
CA ALA A 12 4.29 -15.95 -5.19
C ALA A 12 5.32 -15.16 -6.03
N ASP A 13 5.19 -15.20 -7.35
CA ASP A 13 6.05 -14.44 -8.27
C ASP A 13 5.85 -12.92 -8.11
N ASN A 14 4.59 -12.47 -8.06
CA ASN A 14 4.26 -11.06 -7.82
C ASN A 14 4.81 -10.56 -6.47
N ALA A 15 4.75 -11.38 -5.42
CA ALA A 15 5.32 -11.05 -4.12
C ALA A 15 6.84 -10.90 -4.21
N LYS A 16 7.53 -11.80 -4.93
CA LYS A 16 8.98 -11.67 -5.14
C LYS A 16 9.35 -10.37 -5.86
N ASP A 17 8.61 -10.02 -6.90
CA ASP A 17 8.83 -8.76 -7.64
C ASP A 17 8.54 -7.54 -6.76
N ALA A 18 7.44 -7.55 -6.02
CA ALA A 18 7.10 -6.48 -5.09
C ALA A 18 8.19 -6.29 -4.00
N ASN A 19 8.81 -7.37 -3.54
CA ASN A 19 9.92 -7.31 -2.58
C ASN A 19 11.17 -6.63 -3.18
N LEU A 20 11.47 -6.87 -4.46
CA LEU A 20 12.56 -6.20 -5.16
C LEU A 20 12.27 -4.70 -5.31
N LEU A 21 11.04 -4.33 -5.69
CA LEU A 21 10.62 -2.92 -5.76
C LEU A 21 10.68 -2.24 -4.39
N ALA A 22 10.22 -2.88 -3.33
CA ALA A 22 10.31 -2.35 -1.98
C ALA A 22 11.76 -2.11 -1.56
N THR A 23 12.66 -3.05 -1.88
CA THR A 23 14.10 -2.91 -1.59
C THR A 23 14.72 -1.72 -2.36
N ASP A 24 14.36 -1.54 -3.62
CA ASP A 24 14.83 -0.39 -4.42
C ASP A 24 14.28 0.95 -3.88
N ALA A 25 12.99 0.98 -3.50
CA ALA A 25 12.37 2.13 -2.87
C ALA A 25 13.05 2.51 -1.55
N ALA A 26 13.38 1.51 -0.70
CA ALA A 26 14.12 1.73 0.54
C ALA A 26 15.51 2.31 0.28
N LYS A 27 16.24 1.83 -0.73
CA LYS A 27 17.55 2.39 -1.12
C LYS A 27 17.43 3.84 -1.58
N LYS A 28 16.42 4.17 -2.39
CA LYS A 28 16.15 5.54 -2.85
C LYS A 28 15.79 6.47 -1.69
N ALA A 29 14.95 6.01 -0.77
CA ALA A 29 14.58 6.76 0.42
C ALA A 29 15.79 6.99 1.36
N ALA A 30 16.65 5.97 1.55
CA ALA A 30 17.89 6.11 2.32
C ALA A 30 18.83 7.15 1.70
N ARG A 31 19.01 7.14 0.38
CA ARG A 31 19.77 8.17 -0.34
C ARG A 31 19.12 9.55 -0.21
N GLY A 32 17.79 9.62 -0.22
CA GLY A 32 17.06 10.86 0.07
C GLY A 32 17.37 11.39 1.48
N GLY A 33 17.47 10.51 2.47
CA GLY A 33 17.89 10.85 3.83
C GLY A 33 19.30 11.42 3.91
N GLU A 34 20.25 10.87 3.15
CA GLU A 34 21.62 11.40 3.04
C GLU A 34 21.64 12.84 2.47
N VAL A 35 20.91 13.06 1.37
CA VAL A 35 20.79 14.40 0.74
C VAL A 35 20.16 15.41 1.70
N VAL A 36 19.14 15.00 2.46
CA VAL A 36 18.54 15.85 3.50
C VAL A 36 19.56 16.18 4.60
N GLY A 37 20.39 15.21 5.01
CA GLY A 37 21.50 15.43 5.95
C GLY A 37 22.50 16.47 5.45
N GLU A 38 22.90 16.38 4.18
CA GLU A 38 23.75 17.38 3.54
C GLU A 38 23.08 18.77 3.50
N ALA A 39 21.78 18.83 3.19
CA ALA A 39 21.03 20.08 3.16
C ALA A 39 20.96 20.75 4.54
N ILE A 40 20.78 19.98 5.63
CA ILE A 40 20.82 20.50 7.01
C ILE A 40 22.19 21.09 7.33
N SER A 41 23.27 20.40 6.95
CA SER A 41 24.65 20.87 7.13
C SER A 41 24.89 22.18 6.36
N ALA A 42 24.43 22.27 5.11
CA ALA A 42 24.53 23.49 4.30
C ALA A 42 23.74 24.66 4.91
N MET A 43 22.51 24.43 5.40
CA MET A 43 21.73 25.45 6.11
C MET A 43 22.41 25.94 7.39
N GLY A 44 23.04 25.03 8.15
CA GLY A 44 23.86 25.39 9.32
C GLY A 44 25.07 26.26 8.98
N ALA A 45 25.74 25.96 7.86
CA ALA A 45 26.84 26.78 7.35
C ALA A 45 26.37 28.19 6.93
N ILE A 46 25.22 28.28 6.25
CA ILE A 46 24.60 29.57 5.88
C ILE A 46 24.26 30.38 7.14
N ASN A 47 23.63 29.78 8.15
CA ASN A 47 23.31 30.46 9.40
C ASN A 47 24.57 31.03 10.09
N THR A 48 25.64 30.22 10.13
CA THR A 48 26.94 30.66 10.68
C THR A 48 27.55 31.81 9.88
N ALA A 49 27.48 31.75 8.55
CA ALA A 49 27.95 32.83 7.68
C ALA A 49 27.14 34.12 7.89
N SER A 50 25.82 34.02 7.94
CA SER A 50 24.92 35.18 8.17
C SER A 50 25.21 35.86 9.51
N LYS A 51 25.46 35.10 10.59
CA LYS A 51 25.86 35.66 11.89
C LYS A 51 27.18 36.44 11.79
N LYS A 52 28.19 35.89 11.12
CA LYS A 52 29.45 36.61 10.90
C LYS A 52 29.25 37.91 10.12
N ILE A 53 28.36 37.92 9.12
CA ILE A 53 28.04 39.15 8.39
C ILE A 53 27.35 40.15 9.32
N ALA A 54 26.42 39.72 10.19
CA ALA A 54 25.78 40.60 11.17
C ALA A 54 26.79 41.27 12.13
N ASP A 55 27.83 40.54 12.54
CA ASP A 55 28.92 41.07 13.37
C ASP A 55 29.73 42.13 12.60
N ILE A 56 30.10 41.85 11.34
CA ILE A 56 30.82 42.80 10.48
C ILE A 56 30.00 44.09 10.26
N ILE A 57 28.71 43.96 10.01
CA ILE A 57 27.82 45.12 9.83
C ILE A 57 27.71 45.94 11.12
N SER A 58 27.77 45.29 12.29
CA SER A 58 27.78 45.99 13.58
C SER A 58 29.08 46.81 13.77
N VAL A 59 30.23 46.29 13.32
CA VAL A 59 31.50 47.05 13.29
C VAL A 59 31.42 48.23 12.30
N ILE A 60 30.79 48.06 11.15
CA ILE A 60 30.61 49.15 10.17
C ILE A 60 29.73 50.26 10.72
N ASP A 61 28.65 49.93 11.44
CA ASP A 61 27.80 50.90 12.12
C ASP A 61 28.59 51.67 13.21
N GLU A 62 29.45 50.98 13.95
CA GLU A 62 30.35 51.62 14.92
C GLU A 62 31.34 52.58 14.25
N ILE A 63 31.96 52.18 13.13
CA ILE A 63 32.87 53.05 12.34
C ILE A 63 32.12 54.28 11.83
N ALA A 64 30.88 54.11 11.34
CA ALA A 64 30.04 55.21 10.89
C ALA A 64 29.73 56.18 12.05
N PHE A 65 29.42 55.66 13.23
CA PHE A 65 29.19 56.46 14.43
C PHE A 65 30.44 57.25 14.86
N GLN A 66 31.61 56.60 14.90
CA GLN A 66 32.89 57.25 15.22
C GLN A 66 33.24 58.34 14.19
N THR A 67 33.01 58.09 12.91
CA THR A 67 33.22 59.06 11.81
C THR A 67 32.30 60.26 11.96
N ASN A 68 31.04 60.04 12.34
CA ASN A 68 30.08 61.10 12.61
C ASN A 68 30.51 61.97 13.82
N LEU A 69 31.06 61.37 14.89
CA LEU A 69 31.61 62.11 16.02
C LEU A 69 32.86 62.91 15.65
N LEU A 70 33.78 62.34 14.87
CA LEU A 70 34.97 63.03 14.36
C LEU A 70 34.59 64.25 13.49
N ALA A 71 33.62 64.08 12.61
CA ALA A 71 33.11 65.14 11.75
C ALA A 71 32.45 66.26 12.56
N LEU A 72 31.72 65.92 13.63
CA LEU A 72 31.16 66.90 14.56
C LEU A 72 32.27 67.71 15.25
N ASN A 73 33.31 67.05 15.76
CA ASN A 73 34.44 67.74 16.39
C ASN A 73 35.16 68.66 15.40
N ALA A 74 35.36 68.21 14.15
CA ALA A 74 35.95 69.02 13.09
C ALA A 74 35.10 70.26 12.75
N ALA A 75 33.77 70.11 12.71
CA ALA A 75 32.87 71.25 12.49
C ALA A 75 32.95 72.28 13.62
N VAL A 76 33.09 71.83 14.88
CA VAL A 76 33.28 72.72 16.04
C VAL A 76 34.61 73.46 15.96
N GLU A 77 35.70 72.77 15.64
CA GLU A 77 37.02 73.42 15.52
C GLU A 77 37.08 74.38 14.33
N ALA A 78 36.41 74.03 13.21
CA ALA A 78 36.27 74.92 12.06
C ALA A 78 35.48 76.20 12.42
N ALA A 79 34.43 76.09 13.23
CA ALA A 79 33.70 77.26 13.73
C ALA A 79 34.58 78.13 14.65
N ARG A 80 35.45 77.50 15.45
CA ARG A 80 36.40 78.17 16.33
C ARG A 80 37.48 78.95 15.57
N ALA A 81 37.90 78.45 14.40
CA ALA A 81 38.86 79.11 13.51
C ALA A 81 38.27 80.29 12.70
N GLY A 82 36.96 80.56 12.80
CA GLY A 82 36.30 81.67 12.13
C GLY A 82 36.35 81.57 10.61
N GLU A 83 36.67 82.68 9.93
CA GLU A 83 36.72 82.74 8.45
C GLU A 83 37.73 81.75 7.84
N GLN A 84 38.84 81.47 8.54
CA GLN A 84 39.88 80.53 8.04
C GLN A 84 39.40 79.07 8.07
N GLY A 85 38.37 78.77 8.87
CA GLY A 85 37.78 77.43 8.99
C GLY A 85 36.65 77.14 8.01
N ARG A 86 36.20 78.11 7.19
CA ARG A 86 35.02 77.94 6.32
C ARG A 86 35.09 76.74 5.38
N GLY A 87 36.24 76.51 4.74
CA GLY A 87 36.44 75.35 3.86
C GLY A 87 36.37 74.02 4.64
N PHE A 88 36.99 73.97 5.82
CA PHE A 88 36.94 72.80 6.70
C PHE A 88 35.53 72.51 7.23
N ALA A 89 34.74 73.54 7.52
CA ALA A 89 33.36 73.38 7.99
C ALA A 89 32.47 72.68 6.94
N VAL A 90 32.65 72.99 5.66
CA VAL A 90 31.90 72.35 4.57
C VAL A 90 32.29 70.87 4.44
N VAL A 91 33.59 70.57 4.46
CA VAL A 91 34.09 69.18 4.41
C VAL A 91 33.59 68.38 5.61
N ALA A 92 33.63 68.95 6.82
CA ALA A 92 33.11 68.31 8.02
C ALA A 92 31.60 68.01 7.91
N GLY A 93 30.81 68.92 7.32
CA GLY A 93 29.39 68.67 7.03
C GLY A 93 29.16 67.51 6.07
N GLU A 94 29.95 67.43 4.99
CA GLU A 94 29.84 66.36 3.99
C GLU A 94 30.24 64.99 4.58
N VAL A 95 31.35 64.93 5.33
CA VAL A 95 31.78 63.71 6.04
C VAL A 95 30.71 63.26 7.04
N ARG A 96 30.08 64.19 7.75
CA ARG A 96 28.98 63.89 8.69
C ARG A 96 27.79 63.29 7.95
N ASN A 97 27.39 63.88 6.82
CA ASN A 97 26.28 63.37 6.01
C ASN A 97 26.57 61.95 5.50
N LEU A 98 27.79 61.71 4.99
CA LEU A 98 28.23 60.40 4.52
C LEU A 98 28.22 59.34 5.64
N ALA A 99 28.66 59.73 6.84
CA ALA A 99 28.63 58.86 8.02
C ALA A 99 27.19 58.48 8.41
N GLN A 100 26.26 59.45 8.44
CA GLN A 100 24.84 59.19 8.72
C GLN A 100 24.20 58.28 7.66
N ARG A 101 24.51 58.49 6.38
CA ARG A 101 24.05 57.61 5.29
C ARG A 101 24.58 56.19 5.43
N SER A 102 25.85 56.05 5.83
CA SER A 102 26.49 54.73 6.06
C SER A 102 25.85 53.99 7.23
N ALA A 103 25.57 54.67 8.34
CA ALA A 103 24.85 54.08 9.48
C ALA A 103 23.42 53.64 9.11
N GLY A 104 22.70 54.45 8.32
CA GLY A 104 21.38 54.08 7.79
C GLY A 104 21.43 52.80 6.95
N ALA A 105 22.37 52.71 6.01
CA ALA A 105 22.56 51.52 5.18
C ALA A 105 22.98 50.29 6.00
N ALA A 106 23.87 50.45 6.98
CA ALA A 106 24.27 49.37 7.88
C ALA A 106 23.07 48.80 8.64
N LYS A 107 22.16 49.67 9.13
CA LYS A 107 20.94 49.25 9.82
C LYS A 107 19.98 48.49 8.90
N GLU A 108 19.79 48.94 7.66
CA GLU A 108 18.96 48.23 6.67
C GLU A 108 19.53 46.84 6.35
N ILE A 109 20.84 46.74 6.10
CA ILE A 109 21.51 45.46 5.84
C ILE A 109 21.37 44.52 7.05
N LYS A 110 21.54 45.04 8.27
CA LYS A 110 21.34 44.25 9.50
C LYS A 110 19.92 43.69 9.59
N GLY A 111 18.90 44.47 9.21
CA GLY A 111 17.52 44.01 9.11
C GLY A 111 17.35 42.86 8.13
N LEU A 112 17.90 42.98 6.92
CA LEU A 112 17.83 41.93 5.89
C LEU A 112 18.56 40.65 6.30
N ILE A 113 19.68 40.77 7.03
CA ILE A 113 20.41 39.60 7.55
C ILE A 113 19.58 38.88 8.61
N ASN A 114 18.95 39.61 9.53
CA ASN A 114 18.10 38.99 10.55
C ASN A 114 16.92 38.24 9.91
N ASP A 115 16.23 38.85 8.93
CA ASP A 115 15.17 38.18 8.17
C ASP A 115 15.68 36.93 7.44
N SER A 116 16.89 36.99 6.87
CA SER A 116 17.52 35.83 6.24
C SER A 116 17.83 34.71 7.23
N VAL A 117 18.30 35.04 8.45
CA VAL A 117 18.55 34.06 9.51
C VAL A 117 17.25 33.39 9.94
N ASP A 118 16.18 34.15 10.12
CA ASP A 118 14.86 33.62 10.50
C ASP A 118 14.32 32.65 9.42
N LYS A 119 14.43 33.02 8.14
CA LYS A 119 14.06 32.14 7.02
C LYS A 119 14.91 30.86 6.94
N VAL A 120 16.21 30.95 7.21
CA VAL A 120 17.10 29.77 7.24
C VAL A 120 16.75 28.87 8.43
N ASN A 121 16.41 29.42 9.59
CA ASN A 121 15.98 28.63 10.74
C ASN A 121 14.68 27.88 10.45
N GLU A 122 13.69 28.54 9.84
CA GLU A 122 12.44 27.88 9.44
C GLU A 122 12.67 26.83 8.34
N GLY A 123 13.50 27.14 7.34
CA GLY A 123 13.91 26.18 6.33
C GLY A 123 14.60 24.96 6.93
N SER A 124 15.49 25.16 7.91
CA SER A 124 16.14 24.06 8.64
C SER A 124 15.15 23.19 9.41
N ARG A 125 14.09 23.79 9.98
CA ARG A 125 13.02 23.05 10.67
C ARG A 125 12.26 22.14 9.70
N LEU A 126 11.84 22.68 8.55
CA LEU A 126 11.13 21.92 7.51
C LEU A 126 11.96 20.80 6.91
N VAL A 127 13.26 21.04 6.69
CA VAL A 127 14.19 20.02 6.17
C VAL A 127 14.42 18.92 7.23
N ASN A 128 14.54 19.27 8.51
CA ASN A 128 14.62 18.27 9.60
C ASN A 128 13.35 17.41 9.68
N GLU A 129 12.17 18.03 9.59
CA GLU A 129 10.89 17.33 9.57
C GLU A 129 10.81 16.39 8.37
N SER A 130 11.20 16.85 7.19
CA SER A 130 11.30 16.02 5.97
C SER A 130 12.24 14.83 6.16
N GLY A 131 13.36 15.02 6.86
CA GLY A 131 14.29 13.94 7.22
C GLY A 131 13.68 12.90 8.14
N SER A 132 12.89 13.32 9.14
CA SER A 132 12.13 12.40 10.00
C SER A 132 11.12 11.59 9.19
N THR A 133 10.35 12.24 8.32
CA THR A 133 9.35 11.58 7.47
C THR A 133 10.01 10.57 6.52
N LEU A 134 11.17 10.88 5.94
CA LEU A 134 11.92 9.92 5.12
C LEU A 134 12.36 8.69 5.92
N LYS A 135 12.77 8.88 7.19
CA LYS A 135 13.12 7.76 8.07
C LYS A 135 11.91 6.87 8.35
N GLU A 136 10.76 7.46 8.65
CA GLU A 136 9.50 6.73 8.83
C GLU A 136 9.08 5.97 7.56
N ILE A 137 9.28 6.56 6.38
CA ILE A 137 9.06 5.89 5.09
C ILE A 137 9.97 4.67 4.95
N VAL A 138 11.26 4.79 5.25
CA VAL A 138 12.18 3.64 5.20
C VAL A 138 11.71 2.52 6.13
N GLU A 139 11.33 2.85 7.38
CA GLU A 139 10.81 1.89 8.34
C GLU A 139 9.49 1.23 7.87
N ALA A 140 8.60 1.99 7.25
CA ALA A 140 7.37 1.46 6.65
C ALA A 140 7.65 0.52 5.48
N VAL A 141 8.58 0.87 4.60
CA VAL A 141 8.96 0.03 3.44
C VAL A 141 9.61 -1.27 3.91
N VAL A 142 10.43 -1.25 4.96
CA VAL A 142 11.00 -2.47 5.56
C VAL A 142 9.89 -3.40 6.08
N ARG A 143 8.89 -2.85 6.78
CA ARG A 143 7.73 -3.65 7.24
C ARG A 143 6.93 -4.24 6.07
N VAL A 144 6.71 -3.47 5.01
CA VAL A 144 6.02 -3.94 3.80
C VAL A 144 6.82 -5.06 3.12
N SER A 145 8.14 -4.93 3.03
CA SER A 145 9.03 -5.97 2.49
C SER A 145 8.94 -7.27 3.28
N ASP A 146 8.91 -7.20 4.62
CA ASP A 146 8.72 -8.38 5.48
C ASP A 146 7.35 -9.05 5.24
N LEU A 147 6.26 -8.28 5.18
CA LEU A 147 4.93 -8.81 4.88
C LEU A 147 4.88 -9.49 3.50
N ILE A 148 5.52 -8.90 2.49
CA ILE A 148 5.59 -9.48 1.15
C ILE A 148 6.38 -10.80 1.17
N ALA A 149 7.47 -10.87 1.94
CA ALA A 149 8.23 -12.11 2.10
C ALA A 149 7.38 -13.21 2.77
N GLN A 150 6.56 -12.86 3.77
CA GLN A 150 5.60 -13.78 4.38
C GLN A 150 4.52 -14.24 3.39
N ILE A 151 4.00 -13.35 2.54
CA ILE A 151 3.02 -13.71 1.47
C ILE A 151 3.65 -14.69 0.47
N ALA A 152 4.90 -14.44 0.05
CA ALA A 152 5.61 -15.33 -0.86
C ALA A 152 5.77 -16.73 -0.25
N ALA A 153 6.20 -16.81 1.02
CA ALA A 153 6.33 -18.07 1.74
C ALA A 153 4.99 -18.81 1.87
N SER A 154 3.93 -18.11 2.30
CA SER A 154 2.58 -18.68 2.43
C SER A 154 2.01 -19.14 1.09
N SER A 155 2.30 -18.43 0.00
CA SER A 155 1.85 -18.81 -1.35
C SER A 155 2.55 -20.09 -1.84
N VAL A 156 3.82 -20.30 -1.50
CA VAL A 156 4.53 -21.56 -1.78
C VAL A 156 3.94 -22.72 -0.98
N GLU A 157 3.62 -22.50 0.29
CA GLU A 157 2.96 -23.49 1.15
C GLU A 157 1.56 -23.84 0.64
N GLN A 158 0.76 -22.83 0.26
CA GLN A 158 -0.55 -23.02 -0.37
C GLN A 158 -0.45 -23.82 -1.67
N SER A 159 0.54 -23.53 -2.52
CA SER A 159 0.75 -24.28 -3.76
C SER A 159 1.00 -25.76 -3.47
N THR A 160 1.79 -26.06 -2.43
CA THR A 160 2.09 -27.43 -2.00
C THR A 160 0.82 -28.11 -1.48
N GLY A 161 0.03 -27.43 -0.64
CA GLY A 161 -1.25 -27.95 -0.15
C GLY A 161 -2.28 -28.18 -1.27
N ILE A 162 -2.30 -27.33 -2.30
CA ILE A 162 -3.16 -27.51 -3.48
C ILE A 162 -2.75 -28.76 -4.28
N ASP A 163 -1.45 -29.03 -4.42
CA ASP A 163 -0.96 -30.25 -5.06
C ASP A 163 -1.40 -31.52 -4.31
N GLU A 164 -1.39 -31.49 -2.98
CA GLU A 164 -1.92 -32.59 -2.15
C GLU A 164 -3.43 -32.78 -2.34
N ILE A 165 -4.20 -31.68 -2.37
CA ILE A 165 -5.64 -31.73 -2.64
C ILE A 165 -5.91 -32.31 -4.04
N ASN A 166 -5.14 -31.91 -5.05
CA ASN A 166 -5.28 -32.46 -6.40
C ASN A 166 -5.05 -33.99 -6.43
N ARG A 167 -4.06 -34.49 -5.68
CA ARG A 167 -3.83 -35.94 -5.54
C ARG A 167 -4.99 -36.65 -4.85
N ALA A 168 -5.53 -36.05 -3.78
CA ALA A 168 -6.69 -36.61 -3.08
C ALA A 168 -7.94 -36.66 -3.96
N ILE A 169 -8.19 -35.62 -4.76
CA ILE A 169 -9.31 -35.58 -5.71
C ILE A 169 -9.14 -36.66 -6.79
N ALA A 170 -7.93 -36.84 -7.33
CA ALA A 170 -7.66 -37.90 -8.31
C ALA A 170 -7.93 -39.29 -7.72
N ALA A 171 -7.51 -39.56 -6.48
CA ALA A 171 -7.80 -40.81 -5.79
C ALA A 171 -9.31 -41.00 -5.50
N MET A 172 -10.02 -39.92 -5.15
CA MET A 172 -11.48 -39.97 -4.98
C MET A 172 -12.19 -40.26 -6.30
N ASP A 173 -11.72 -39.70 -7.42
CA ASP A 173 -12.28 -40.00 -8.74
C ASP A 173 -12.07 -41.47 -9.11
N GLU A 174 -10.87 -42.01 -8.88
CA GLU A 174 -10.57 -43.44 -9.08
C GLU A 174 -11.49 -44.34 -8.23
N MET A 175 -11.64 -44.06 -6.93
CA MET A 175 -12.57 -44.80 -6.06
C MET A 175 -14.03 -44.65 -6.52
N THR A 176 -14.42 -43.48 -7.03
CA THR A 176 -15.78 -43.24 -7.54
C THR A 176 -16.04 -44.07 -8.80
N GLN A 177 -15.08 -44.13 -9.71
CA GLN A 177 -15.14 -44.99 -10.89
C GLN A 177 -15.17 -46.47 -10.51
N GLN A 178 -14.35 -46.89 -9.54
CA GLN A 178 -14.35 -48.26 -9.03
C GLN A 178 -15.70 -48.62 -8.39
N ASN A 179 -16.28 -47.72 -7.59
CA ASN A 179 -17.61 -47.91 -7.01
C ASN A 179 -18.69 -48.02 -8.09
N ALA A 180 -18.62 -47.22 -9.15
CA ALA A 180 -19.55 -47.33 -10.28
C ALA A 180 -19.44 -48.71 -10.96
N SER A 181 -18.21 -49.17 -11.22
CA SER A 181 -17.95 -50.50 -11.79
C SER A 181 -18.44 -51.63 -10.88
N LEU A 182 -18.20 -51.52 -9.56
CA LEU A 182 -18.66 -52.49 -8.57
C LEU A 182 -20.21 -52.55 -8.51
N VAL A 183 -20.88 -51.41 -8.64
CA VAL A 183 -22.35 -51.34 -8.71
C VAL A 183 -22.87 -51.99 -9.99
N GLU A 184 -22.21 -51.78 -11.13
CA GLU A 184 -22.55 -52.48 -12.39
C GLU A 184 -22.38 -54.00 -12.26
N GLU A 185 -21.24 -54.46 -11.71
CA GLU A 185 -20.97 -55.87 -11.47
C GLU A 185 -22.00 -56.49 -10.51
N THR A 186 -22.31 -55.78 -9.41
CA THR A 186 -23.30 -56.24 -8.42
C THR A 186 -24.71 -56.29 -9.02
N SER A 187 -25.06 -55.33 -9.87
CA SER A 187 -26.34 -55.32 -10.57
C SER A 187 -26.44 -56.50 -11.55
N ALA A 188 -25.37 -56.79 -12.30
CA ALA A 188 -25.29 -57.95 -13.17
C ALA A 188 -25.41 -59.27 -12.39
N ALA A 189 -24.67 -59.41 -11.28
CA ALA A 189 -24.74 -60.58 -10.40
C ALA A 189 -26.16 -60.75 -9.82
N SER A 190 -26.80 -59.66 -9.39
CA SER A 190 -28.18 -59.68 -8.88
C SER A 190 -29.18 -60.12 -9.96
N GLN A 191 -28.97 -59.71 -11.21
CA GLN A 191 -29.80 -60.13 -12.34
C GLN A 191 -29.59 -61.61 -12.67
N SER A 192 -28.35 -62.11 -12.67
CA SER A 192 -28.06 -63.54 -12.82
C SER A 192 -28.69 -64.38 -11.71
N LEU A 193 -28.56 -63.98 -10.44
CA LEU A 193 -29.20 -64.67 -9.31
C LEU A 193 -30.73 -64.70 -9.42
N LYS A 194 -31.32 -63.61 -9.91
CA LYS A 194 -32.76 -63.54 -10.17
C LYS A 194 -33.18 -64.51 -11.27
N ASP A 195 -32.38 -64.65 -12.32
CA ASP A 195 -32.68 -65.55 -13.43
C ASP A 195 -32.50 -67.03 -13.03
N GLU A 196 -31.44 -67.37 -12.27
CA GLU A 196 -31.24 -68.70 -11.67
C GLU A 196 -32.41 -69.09 -10.74
N GLY A 197 -32.88 -68.14 -9.92
CA GLY A 197 -34.03 -68.34 -9.05
C GLY A 197 -35.33 -68.62 -9.82
N LYS A 198 -35.53 -68.01 -11.00
CA LYS A 198 -36.67 -68.34 -11.88
C LYS A 198 -36.52 -69.74 -12.47
N GLU A 199 -35.31 -70.13 -12.84
CA GLU A 199 -35.04 -71.44 -13.41
C GLU A 199 -35.31 -72.56 -12.40
N LEU A 200 -34.87 -72.40 -11.16
CA LEU A 200 -35.20 -73.33 -10.07
C LEU A 200 -36.72 -73.43 -9.81
N LEU A 201 -37.44 -72.31 -9.81
CA LEU A 201 -38.90 -72.31 -9.69
C LEU A 201 -39.58 -73.06 -10.86
N ASN A 202 -39.08 -72.88 -12.08
CA ASN A 202 -39.58 -73.61 -13.24
C ASN A 202 -39.31 -75.12 -13.13
N LEU A 203 -38.14 -75.51 -12.64
CA LEU A 203 -37.78 -76.92 -12.41
C LEU A 203 -38.69 -77.56 -11.34
N MET A 204 -39.00 -76.82 -10.27
CA MET A 204 -39.94 -77.28 -9.23
C MET A 204 -41.37 -77.45 -9.75
N ASN A 205 -41.82 -76.63 -10.71
CA ASN A 205 -43.15 -76.78 -11.31
C ASN A 205 -43.32 -78.09 -12.09
N PHE A 206 -42.24 -78.75 -12.52
CA PHE A 206 -42.29 -80.09 -13.12
C PHE A 206 -42.63 -81.17 -12.07
N PHE A 207 -42.17 -80.99 -10.82
CA PHE A 207 -42.48 -81.89 -9.71
C PHE A 207 -43.86 -81.59 -9.12
N VAL A 208 -44.90 -81.88 -9.89
CA VAL A 208 -46.27 -81.97 -9.36
C VAL A 208 -46.42 -83.33 -8.69
N THR A 209 -46.30 -83.37 -7.36
CA THR A 209 -46.70 -84.54 -6.57
C THR A 209 -48.22 -84.64 -6.54
N GLU A 210 -48.76 -85.77 -6.97
CA GLU A 210 -50.17 -86.14 -6.81
C GLU A 210 -50.53 -86.25 -5.32
N ASN A 211 -50.81 -85.10 -4.69
CA ASN A 211 -51.86 -84.88 -3.71
C ASN A 211 -51.77 -83.45 -3.17
N ASN A 212 -52.86 -82.70 -3.35
CA ASN A 212 -53.06 -81.28 -3.02
C ASN A 212 -52.36 -80.25 -3.90
N VAL A 213 -52.88 -80.11 -5.13
CA VAL A 213 -53.02 -78.79 -5.74
C VAL A 213 -54.06 -78.01 -4.93
N THR A 214 -53.63 -77.38 -3.83
CA THR A 214 -54.22 -76.08 -3.53
C THR A 214 -53.60 -75.14 -4.53
N THR A 215 -54.34 -74.91 -5.62
CA THR A 215 -54.17 -73.78 -6.51
C THR A 215 -53.76 -72.59 -5.65
N PHE A 216 -52.53 -72.10 -5.79
CA PHE A 216 -52.25 -70.73 -5.40
C PHE A 216 -53.07 -69.88 -6.36
N GLU A 217 -54.34 -69.68 -6.03
CA GLU A 217 -55.11 -68.55 -6.50
C GLU A 217 -54.29 -67.32 -6.14
N ARG A 218 -53.56 -66.83 -7.13
CA ARG A 218 -52.95 -65.53 -7.10
C ARG A 218 -54.13 -64.56 -7.09
N LYS A 219 -54.62 -64.22 -5.89
CA LYS A 219 -55.47 -63.02 -5.73
C LYS A 219 -54.74 -61.90 -6.46
N PRO A 220 -55.43 -61.12 -7.32
CA PRO A 220 -54.82 -59.94 -7.91
C PRO A 220 -54.52 -59.00 -6.74
N ARG A 221 -53.26 -59.00 -6.28
CA ARG A 221 -52.78 -57.98 -5.36
C ARG A 221 -52.79 -56.72 -6.21
N GLN A 222 -53.77 -55.86 -5.96
CA GLN A 222 -53.76 -54.50 -6.47
C GLN A 222 -52.39 -53.93 -6.15
N SER A 223 -51.54 -53.85 -7.18
CA SER A 223 -50.36 -53.02 -7.16
C SER A 223 -50.88 -51.59 -7.11
N THR A 224 -51.02 -51.04 -5.91
CA THR A 224 -50.78 -49.61 -5.78
C THR A 224 -49.35 -49.41 -6.27
N PRO A 225 -49.12 -48.58 -7.31
CA PRO A 225 -47.75 -48.29 -7.70
C PRO A 225 -47.04 -47.72 -6.47
N PRO A 226 -45.82 -48.15 -6.14
CA PRO A 226 -45.01 -47.37 -5.24
C PRO A 226 -44.92 -45.99 -5.89
N LYS A 227 -45.29 -44.94 -5.14
CA LYS A 227 -44.92 -43.58 -5.51
C LYS A 227 -43.40 -43.53 -5.48
N THR A 228 -42.77 -43.90 -6.59
CA THR A 228 -41.44 -43.46 -6.95
C THR A 228 -41.53 -41.95 -6.95
N LYS A 229 -41.05 -41.33 -5.88
CA LYS A 229 -40.54 -39.96 -6.01
C LYS A 229 -39.55 -40.03 -7.17
N PRO A 230 -39.69 -39.20 -8.20
CA PRO A 230 -38.68 -39.17 -9.24
C PRO A 230 -37.35 -38.88 -8.57
N VAL A 231 -36.41 -39.80 -8.73
CA VAL A 231 -35.00 -39.49 -8.58
C VAL A 231 -34.79 -38.30 -9.48
N VAL A 232 -34.34 -37.20 -8.88
CA VAL A 232 -34.00 -35.97 -9.58
C VAL A 232 -33.02 -36.36 -10.68
N SER A 233 -33.52 -36.41 -11.90
CA SER A 233 -32.67 -36.27 -13.07
C SER A 233 -32.04 -34.90 -12.93
N MET A 234 -30.75 -34.86 -12.58
CA MET A 234 -29.93 -33.68 -12.82
C MET A 234 -29.83 -33.53 -14.34
N HIS A 235 -30.88 -32.96 -14.93
CA HIS A 235 -30.72 -32.24 -16.19
C HIS A 235 -29.67 -31.18 -15.93
N LYS A 236 -28.59 -31.24 -16.71
CA LYS A 236 -27.68 -30.11 -16.90
C LYS A 236 -28.53 -28.89 -17.23
N ALA A 237 -28.64 -27.97 -16.29
CA ALA A 237 -29.12 -26.64 -16.60
C ALA A 237 -28.07 -26.00 -17.54
N PRO A 238 -28.46 -25.43 -18.69
CA PRO A 238 -27.57 -24.52 -19.39
C PRO A 238 -27.34 -23.31 -18.50
N ILE A 239 -26.06 -22.99 -18.28
CA ILE A 239 -25.63 -21.74 -17.65
C ILE A 239 -26.09 -20.61 -18.57
N ASN A 240 -27.22 -20.00 -18.24
CA ASN A 240 -27.64 -18.77 -18.89
C ASN A 240 -26.86 -17.63 -18.23
N GLN A 241 -25.88 -17.09 -18.95
CA GLN A 241 -25.15 -15.88 -18.59
C GLN A 241 -26.12 -14.70 -18.49
N ALA A 242 -26.63 -14.44 -17.29
CA ALA A 242 -27.19 -13.15 -16.94
C ALA A 242 -26.08 -12.31 -16.32
N VAL A 243 -25.44 -11.51 -17.17
CA VAL A 243 -24.52 -10.44 -16.80
C VAL A 243 -25.19 -9.55 -15.76
N HIS A 244 -24.66 -9.54 -14.54
CA HIS A 244 -25.00 -8.54 -13.54
C HIS A 244 -24.49 -7.18 -14.05
N LYS A 245 -25.39 -6.38 -14.64
CA LYS A 245 -25.17 -4.95 -14.78
C LYS A 245 -25.28 -4.32 -13.39
N MET A 246 -24.15 -3.86 -12.87
CA MET A 246 -24.12 -2.84 -11.81
C MET A 246 -25.01 -1.67 -12.23
N PRO A 247 -25.86 -1.11 -11.35
CA PRO A 247 -26.38 0.21 -11.58
C PRO A 247 -25.24 1.21 -11.37
N ALA A 248 -24.94 1.97 -12.42
CA ALA A 248 -24.10 3.14 -12.35
C ALA A 248 -24.73 4.13 -11.36
N ARG A 249 -23.96 4.52 -10.35
CA ARG A 249 -24.27 5.60 -9.42
C ARG A 249 -24.32 6.90 -10.22
N ALA A 250 -25.53 7.42 -10.42
CA ALA A 250 -25.74 8.79 -10.87
C ALA A 250 -25.21 9.74 -9.80
N ALA A 251 -24.46 10.74 -10.26
CA ALA A 251 -24.08 11.91 -9.48
C ALA A 251 -25.20 12.95 -9.61
N GLU A 252 -25.75 13.37 -8.48
CA GLU A 252 -26.47 14.63 -8.19
C GLU A 252 -26.35 14.75 -6.65
N GLU A 253 -25.48 15.63 -6.14
CA GLU A 253 -25.75 17.02 -5.73
C GLU A 253 -26.77 17.16 -4.59
N GLY A 254 -26.32 17.78 -3.49
CA GLY A 254 -27.14 18.51 -2.52
C GLY A 254 -27.89 17.71 -1.46
N ASP A 255 -27.35 17.62 -0.24
CA ASP A 255 -27.82 18.43 0.91
C ASP A 255 -27.43 17.82 2.27
N GLU A 256 -26.93 18.72 3.12
CA GLU A 256 -27.21 18.89 4.55
C GLU A 256 -27.38 17.65 5.45
N TRP A 257 -26.45 17.47 6.41
CA TRP A 257 -26.72 17.16 7.84
C TRP A 257 -25.44 17.51 8.63
N GLU A 258 -25.33 18.73 9.17
CA GLU A 258 -25.52 19.11 10.59
C GLU A 258 -25.39 18.00 11.66
N GLU A 259 -24.57 18.33 12.66
CA GLU A 259 -24.54 17.92 14.08
C GLU A 259 -24.93 16.48 14.46
N PHE A 260 -23.97 15.72 15.02
CA PHE A 260 -23.98 15.18 16.39
C PHE A 260 -22.58 14.71 16.80
#